data_AF-A0A354FDS7-F1
#
_entry.id   AF-A0A354FDS7-F1
#
_cell.length_a   1.000
_cell.length_b   1.000
_cell.length_c   1.000
_cell.angle_alpha   90.00
_cell.angle_beta   90.00
_cell.angle_gamma   90.00
#
_symmetry.space_group_name_H-M   'P 1'
#
loop_
_entity.id
_entity.type
_entity.pdbx_description
1 polymer ?
#
loop_
_entity_poly.entity_id
_entity_poly.type
_entity_poly.pdbx_seq_one_letter_code
_entity_poly.pdbx_strand_id
1 'polypeptide(L)'
;LDMLGQAGRAVVGKEETTIVDGSGSVEEIEQRIIQIRHQFDASTSEYDREKLQERMAKLSGGVAVIKVGAATEVELRENKSR
;
A
#
# COMPACT_ATOMS: atom_id res chain seq x y z
N LEU A 1 3.61 16.98 -17.69
CA LEU A 1 3.25 15.60 -17.30
C LEU A 1 4.23 15.03 -16.28
N ASP A 2 5.42 15.61 -16.18
CA ASP A 2 6.56 15.15 -15.38
C ASP A 2 6.39 15.19 -13.86
N MET A 3 5.26 15.71 -13.36
CA MET A 3 4.94 15.79 -11.93
C MET A 3 3.92 14.74 -11.47
N LEU A 4 3.37 13.93 -12.38
CA LEU A 4 2.37 12.91 -12.03
C LEU A 4 3.05 11.59 -11.66
N GLY A 5 2.51 10.91 -10.64
CA GLY A 5 2.92 9.55 -10.27
C GLY A 5 2.36 8.48 -11.20
N GLN A 6 2.95 7.28 -11.16
CA GLN A 6 2.54 6.13 -11.96
C GLN A 6 2.31 4.90 -11.05
N ALA A 7 1.39 4.03 -11.47
CA ALA A 7 1.12 2.75 -10.83
C ALA A 7 0.62 1.72 -11.85
N GLY A 8 0.94 0.45 -11.64
CA GLY A 8 0.53 -0.65 -12.52
C GLY A 8 -0.97 -0.96 -12.44
N ARG A 9 -1.57 -0.88 -11.24
CA ARG A 9 -3.02 -1.08 -11.08
C ARG A 9 -3.58 -0.28 -9.90
N ALA A 10 -4.72 0.38 -10.12
CA ALA A 10 -5.52 0.96 -9.05
C ALA A 10 -6.88 0.23 -8.96
N VAL A 11 -7.25 -0.21 -7.77
CA VAL A 11 -8.56 -0.80 -7.48
C VAL A 11 -9.31 0.15 -6.55
N VAL A 12 -10.41 0.71 -7.04
CA VAL A 12 -11.23 1.68 -6.31
C VAL A 12 -12.51 1.00 -5.85
N GLY A 13 -12.64 0.84 -4.53
CA GLY A 13 -13.85 0.36 -3.88
C GLY A 13 -14.70 1.52 -3.34
N LYS A 14 -15.79 1.18 -2.64
CA LYS A 14 -16.68 2.17 -2.02
C LYS A 14 -16.00 2.92 -0.86
N GLU A 15 -15.19 2.21 -0.07
CA GLU A 15 -14.59 2.72 1.17
C GLU A 15 -13.06 2.71 1.14
N GLU A 16 -12.46 1.83 0.34
CA GLU A 16 -11.01 1.67 0.23
C GLU A 16 -10.52 1.78 -1.21
N THR A 17 -9.28 2.24 -1.37
CA THR A 17 -8.58 2.28 -2.64
C THR A 17 -7.22 1.61 -2.48
N THR A 18 -6.92 0.64 -3.34
CA THR A 18 -5.65 -0.08 -3.33
C THR A 18 -4.86 0.26 -4.58
N ILE A 19 -3.63 0.74 -4.39
CA ILE A 19 -2.68 1.01 -5.47
C ILE A 19 -1.63 -0.10 -5.44
N VAL A 20 -1.43 -0.76 -6.56
CA VAL A 20 -0.51 -1.89 -6.72
C VAL A 20 0.55 -1.51 -7.74
N ASP A 21 1.80 -1.85 -7.43
CA ASP A 21 2.95 -1.67 -8.31
C ASP A 21 3.20 -0.20 -8.68
N GLY A 22 3.42 0.64 -7.66
CA GLY A 22 3.75 2.06 -7.84
C GLY A 22 5.17 2.24 -8.39
N SER A 23 5.37 3.26 -9.23
CA SER A 23 6.68 3.53 -9.87
C SER A 23 7.55 4.53 -9.11
N GLY A 24 7.35 4.67 -7.79
CA GLY A 24 8.20 5.51 -6.95
C GLY A 24 9.55 4.83 -6.69
N SER A 25 10.61 5.61 -6.44
CA SER A 25 11.90 5.02 -6.08
C SER A 25 11.84 4.38 -4.70
N VAL A 26 12.55 3.25 -4.54
CA VAL A 26 12.60 2.53 -3.26
C VAL A 26 13.29 3.42 -2.22
N GLU A 27 14.31 4.16 -2.64
CA GLU A 27 15.08 5.08 -1.81
C GLU A 27 14.21 6.22 -1.26
N GLU A 28 13.34 6.83 -2.07
CA GLU A 28 12.42 7.88 -1.60
C GLU A 28 11.41 7.33 -0.59
N ILE A 29 10.94 6.10 -0.79
CA ILE A 29 10.00 5.44 0.14
C ILE A 29 10.69 5.17 1.48
N GLU A 30 11.92 4.65 1.47
CA GLU A 30 12.71 4.41 2.68
C GLU A 30 13.02 5.72 3.42
N GLN A 31 13.45 6.75 2.69
CA GLN A 31 13.65 8.09 3.26
C GLN A 31 12.36 8.61 3.90
N ARG A 32 11.21 8.36 3.28
CA ARG A 32 9.92 8.78 3.83
C ARG A 32 9.57 8.03 5.11
N ILE A 33 9.86 6.73 5.18
CA ILE A 33 9.67 5.91 6.38
C ILE A 33 10.55 6.44 7.52
N ILE A 34 11.81 6.75 7.24
CA ILE A 34 12.75 7.31 8.22
C ILE A 34 12.26 8.67 8.76
N GLN A 35 11.80 9.55 7.88
CA GLN A 35 11.22 10.84 8.28
C GLN A 35 10.02 10.66 9.22
N ILE A 36 9.11 9.74 8.90
CA ILE A 36 7.92 9.47 9.72
C ILE A 36 8.32 8.86 11.06
N ARG A 37 9.34 8.00 11.10
CA ARG A 37 9.87 7.43 12.35
C ARG A 37 10.43 8.52 13.28
N HIS A 38 11.21 9.45 12.73
CA HIS A 38 11.69 10.59 13.52
C HIS A 38 10.55 11.46 14.06
N GLN A 39 9.50 11.69 13.25
CA GLN A 39 8.32 12.42 13.69
C GLN A 39 7.55 11.67 14.79
N PHE A 40 7.48 10.34 14.71
CA PHE A 40 6.86 9.49 15.71
C PHE A 40 7.59 9.58 17.05
N ASP A 41 8.92 9.47 17.04
CA ASP A 41 9.75 9.53 18.25
C ASP A 41 9.69 10.91 18.92
N ALA A 42 9.63 11.98 18.12
CA ALA A 42 9.53 13.35 18.60
C ALA A 42 8.13 13.73 19.09
N SER A 43 7.08 13.01 18.68
CA SER A 43 5.71 13.31 19.09
C SER A 43 5.45 12.86 20.53
N THR A 44 4.76 13.70 21.30
CA THR A 44 4.30 13.40 22.66
C THR A 44 2.80 13.11 22.73
N SER A 45 2.08 13.33 21.62
CA SER A 45 0.66 13.06 21.47
C SER A 45 0.43 11.60 21.07
N GLU A 46 -0.37 10.88 21.85
CA GLU A 46 -0.70 9.48 21.56
C GLU A 46 -1.50 9.34 20.25
N TYR A 47 -2.39 10.31 19.97
CA TYR A 47 -3.12 10.39 18.70
C TYR A 47 -2.17 10.50 17.49
N ASP A 48 -1.16 11.37 17.58
CA ASP A 48 -0.21 11.55 16.49
C ASP A 48 0.68 10.32 16.30
N ARG A 49 1.08 9.68 17.41
CA ARG A 49 1.83 8.42 17.37
C ARG A 49 1.05 7.32 16.65
N GLU A 50 -0.23 7.14 17.00
CA GLU A 50 -1.10 6.15 16.34
C GLU A 50 -1.21 6.43 14.83
N LYS A 51 -1.44 7.68 14.44
CA LYS A 51 -1.58 8.04 13.02
C LYS A 51 -0.29 7.93 12.23
N LEU A 52 0.84 8.29 12.82
CA LEU A 52 2.16 8.11 12.19
C LEU A 52 2.51 6.62 12.05
N GLN A 53 2.14 5.79 13.04
CA GLN A 53 2.31 4.35 12.98
C GLN A 53 1.45 3.72 11.88
N GLU A 54 0.17 4.08 11.77
CA GLU A 54 -0.71 3.63 10.67
C GLU A 54 -0.09 3.96 9.31
N ARG A 55 0.39 5.19 9.14
CA ARG A 55 1.00 5.64 7.89
C ARG A 55 2.30 4.90 7.57
N MET A 56 3.17 4.73 8.56
CA MET A 56 4.42 3.97 8.40
C MET A 56 4.15 2.51 8.02
N ALA A 57 3.14 1.90 8.62
CA ALA A 57 2.73 0.54 8.30
C ALA A 57 2.24 0.41 6.85
N LYS A 58 1.48 1.39 6.34
CA LYS A 58 1.03 1.39 4.94
C LYS A 58 2.19 1.52 3.94
N LEU A 59 3.26 2.23 4.29
CA LEU A 59 4.45 2.34 3.44
C LEU A 59 5.34 1.10 3.52
N SER A 60 5.48 0.49 4.71
CA SER A 60 6.37 -0.65 4.93
C SER A 60 5.75 -1.99 4.55
N GLY A 61 4.43 -2.13 4.67
CA GLY A 61 3.71 -3.39 4.48
C GLY A 61 3.51 -3.80 3.02
N GLY A 62 3.60 -2.85 2.09
CA GLY A 62 3.37 -3.11 0.66
C GLY A 62 2.00 -3.69 0.34
N VAL A 63 1.86 -4.27 -0.85
CA VAL A 63 0.63 -4.97 -1.28
C VAL A 63 0.99 -6.32 -1.88
N ALA A 64 0.58 -7.41 -1.22
CA ALA A 64 0.74 -8.75 -1.74
C ALA A 64 -0.37 -9.07 -2.77
N VAL A 65 0.00 -9.69 -3.90
CA VAL A 65 -0.96 -10.08 -4.95
C VAL A 65 -0.87 -11.58 -5.18
N ILE A 66 -1.95 -12.29 -4.86
CA ILE A 66 -2.10 -13.72 -5.13
C ILE A 66 -2.76 -13.90 -6.50
N LYS A 67 -2.10 -14.61 -7.42
CA LYS A 67 -2.63 -14.93 -8.75
C LYS A 67 -3.09 -16.38 -8.77
N VAL A 68 -4.40 -16.59 -8.94
CA VAL A 68 -5.01 -17.92 -9.04
C VAL A 68 -5.41 -18.18 -10.49
N GLY A 69 -5.06 -19.36 -11.01
CA GLY A 69 -5.43 -19.80 -12.36
C GLY A 69 -6.38 -20.99 -12.33
N ALA A 70 -7.16 -21.19 -13.40
CA ALA A 70 -8.05 -22.33 -13.59
C ALA A 70 -8.30 -22.59 -15.08
N ALA A 71 -8.80 -23.78 -15.42
CA ALA A 71 -9.07 -24.17 -16.82
C ALA A 71 -10.38 -23.57 -17.34
N THR A 72 -11.35 -23.32 -16.46
CA THR A 72 -12.65 -22.72 -16.81
C THR A 72 -12.96 -21.48 -15.96
N GLU A 73 -13.83 -20.59 -16.45
CA GLU A 73 -14.22 -19.37 -15.71
C GLU A 73 -14.93 -19.70 -14.39
N VAL A 74 -15.69 -20.81 -14.36
CA VAL A 74 -16.43 -21.26 -13.17
C VAL A 74 -15.45 -21.65 -12.06
N GLU A 75 -14.46 -22.48 -12.38
CA GLU A 75 -13.42 -22.90 -11.42
C GLU A 75 -12.57 -21.71 -10.95
N LEU A 76 -12.30 -20.73 -11.82
CA LEU A 76 -11.55 -19.52 -11.44
C LEU A 76 -12.28 -18.74 -10.35
N ARG A 77 -13.61 -18.60 -10.48
CA ARG A 77 -14.43 -17.89 -9.49
C ARG A 77 -14.53 -18.65 -8.17
N GLU A 78 -14.66 -19.97 -8.22
CA GLU A 78 -14.66 -20.81 -7.01
C GLU A 78 -13.32 -20.74 -6.28
N ASN A 79 -12.20 -20.91 -7.00
CA ASN A 79 -10.86 -20.87 -6.41
C ASN A 79 -10.46 -19.48 -5.92
N LYS A 80 -11.01 -18.41 -6.50
CA LYS A 80 -10.79 -17.04 -6.01
C LYS A 80 -11.59 -16.71 -4.74
N SER A 81 -12.72 -17.38 -4.53
CA SER A 81 -13.63 -17.11 -3.41
C SER A 81 -13.30 -17.93 -2.16
N ARG A 82 -12.42 -18.92 -2.29
CA ARG A 82 -11.87 -19.73 -1.20
C ARG A 82 -10.53 -19.16 -0.76
#